data_AF-A0A7V9B682-F1
#
_entry.id   AF-A0A7V9B682-F1
#
_cell.length_a   1.000
_cell.length_b   1.000
_cell.length_c   1.000
_cell.angle_alpha   90.00
_cell.angle_beta   90.00
_cell.angle_gamma   90.00
#
_symmetry.space_group_name_H-M   'P 1'
#
loop_
_entity.id
_entity.type
_entity.pdbx_description
1 polymer ?
#
loop_
_entity_poly.entity_id
_entity_poly.type
_entity_poly.pdbx_seq_one_letter_code
_entity_poly.pdbx_strand_id
1 'polypeptide(L)'
;MGGPLVIDPAGWQLHAEHFAERHGLIVIIALGESIVAIGVGAEGGVDNGVFLAAALGMAVAAAQWWAYFDVVSTFSARNLAAQPAGRPQNTLARDCYSYLHFPMVAGIVLTALGMKTTLAHVHDPLHWETATALIGGVVLYLLAHVGFAYRDHKAVKSIRLAAIVALVALLPLTHELEAIYVLALAAAVVAAMIAWETVRYAEQRDLIRHAQPEAVPE
;
A
#
# COMPACT_ATOMS: atom_id res chain seq x y z
N MET A 1 -31.64 12.78 1.31
CA MET A 1 -30.63 12.03 0.54
C MET A 1 -29.27 12.64 0.82
N GLY A 2 -28.55 12.08 1.80
CA GLY A 2 -27.23 12.57 2.20
C GLY A 2 -26.16 11.62 1.66
N GLY A 3 -25.41 12.07 0.66
CA GLY A 3 -24.24 11.33 0.17
C GLY A 3 -23.10 11.31 1.20
N PRO A 4 -22.00 10.60 0.95
CA PRO A 4 -20.88 10.46 1.89
C PRO A 4 -20.27 11.80 2.37
N LEU A 5 -20.49 12.89 1.64
CA LEU A 5 -20.19 14.27 2.06
C LEU A 5 -20.99 14.78 3.28
N VAL A 6 -22.00 14.04 3.76
CA VAL A 6 -23.04 14.49 4.72
C VAL A 6 -22.81 14.00 6.16
N ILE A 7 -21.67 13.39 6.47
CA ILE A 7 -21.29 13.16 7.87
C ILE A 7 -20.74 14.47 8.43
N ASP A 8 -21.53 15.16 9.27
CA ASP A 8 -21.07 16.33 10.02
C ASP A 8 -19.97 15.90 11.01
N PRO A 9 -18.70 16.32 10.77
CA PRO A 9 -17.60 15.90 11.63
C PRO A 9 -17.58 16.66 12.96
N ALA A 10 -18.42 17.69 13.17
CA ALA A 10 -18.30 18.59 14.30
C ALA A 10 -18.50 17.92 15.68
N GLY A 11 -19.25 16.81 15.76
CA GLY A 11 -19.57 16.13 17.01
C GLY A 11 -18.61 15.00 17.42
N TRP A 12 -17.58 14.69 16.65
CA TRP A 12 -16.72 13.53 16.94
C TRP A 12 -15.54 13.90 17.85
N GLN A 13 -15.34 13.12 18.92
CA GLN A 13 -14.13 13.14 19.71
C GLN A 13 -13.19 12.02 19.23
N LEU A 14 -12.21 12.40 18.41
CA LEU A 14 -11.28 11.48 17.77
C LEU A 14 -10.00 11.34 18.60
N HIS A 15 -9.65 10.10 18.96
CA HIS A 15 -8.33 9.77 19.48
C HIS A 15 -7.44 9.37 18.31
N ALA A 16 -6.64 10.31 17.80
CA ALA A 16 -5.89 10.17 16.54
C ALA A 16 -5.00 8.91 16.51
N GLU A 17 -4.33 8.61 17.62
CA GLU A 17 -3.43 7.44 17.73
C GLU A 17 -4.18 6.12 17.60
N HIS A 18 -5.22 5.90 18.42
CA HIS A 18 -6.05 4.69 18.32
C HIS A 18 -6.77 4.56 16.99
N PHE A 19 -7.14 5.69 16.38
CA PHE A 19 -7.79 5.68 15.07
C PHE A 19 -6.81 5.23 13.99
N ALA A 20 -5.59 5.76 13.97
CA ALA A 20 -4.55 5.32 13.05
C ALA A 20 -4.14 3.86 13.28
N GLU A 21 -4.02 3.44 14.54
CA GLU A 21 -3.71 2.06 14.94
C GLU A 21 -4.72 1.06 14.37
N ARG A 22 -6.02 1.30 14.55
CA ARG A 22 -7.09 0.43 14.02
C ARG A 22 -7.00 0.26 12.50
N HIS A 23 -6.70 1.34 11.78
CA HIS A 23 -6.57 1.27 10.32
C HIS A 23 -5.29 0.55 9.90
N GLY A 24 -4.21 0.63 10.69
CA GLY A 24 -3.03 -0.21 10.52
C GLY A 24 -3.34 -1.70 10.67
N LEU A 25 -4.18 -2.07 11.64
CA LEU A 25 -4.62 -3.47 11.81
C LEU A 25 -5.42 -3.97 10.61
N ILE A 26 -6.29 -3.14 10.01
CA ILE A 26 -7.02 -3.50 8.79
C ILE A 26 -6.06 -3.80 7.64
N VAL A 27 -5.00 -3.00 7.48
CA VAL A 27 -3.97 -3.24 6.46
C VAL A 27 -3.22 -4.54 6.72
N ILE A 28 -2.87 -4.84 7.98
CA ILE A 28 -2.23 -6.12 8.35
C ILE A 28 -3.14 -7.31 7.99
N ILE A 29 -4.44 -7.23 8.28
CA ILE A 29 -5.39 -8.29 7.94
C ILE A 29 -5.45 -8.49 6.41
N ALA A 30 -5.51 -7.41 5.63
CA ALA A 30 -5.53 -7.50 4.16
C ALA A 30 -4.22 -8.07 3.58
N LEU A 31 -3.07 -7.75 4.18
CA LEU A 31 -1.79 -8.35 3.82
C LEU A 31 -1.75 -9.83 4.19
N GLY A 32 -2.32 -10.21 5.34
CA GLY A 32 -2.52 -11.60 5.74
C GLY A 32 -3.32 -12.38 4.70
N GLU A 33 -4.39 -11.79 4.16
CA GLU A 33 -5.18 -12.39 3.07
C GLU A 33 -4.34 -12.60 1.80
N SER A 34 -3.39 -11.71 1.51
CA SER A 34 -2.45 -11.90 0.39
C SER A 34 -1.54 -13.11 0.59
N ILE A 35 -1.10 -13.36 1.82
CA ILE A 35 -0.28 -14.53 2.17
C ILE A 35 -1.11 -15.82 2.05
N VAL A 36 -2.36 -15.82 2.53
CA VAL A 36 -3.28 -16.95 2.37
C VAL A 36 -3.53 -17.23 0.88
N ALA A 37 -3.77 -16.19 0.08
CA ALA A 37 -4.00 -16.31 -1.35
C ALA A 37 -2.80 -16.91 -2.10
N ILE A 38 -1.57 -16.57 -1.70
CA ILE A 38 -0.33 -17.21 -2.20
C ILE A 38 -0.34 -18.71 -1.87
N GLY A 39 -0.66 -19.07 -0.62
CA GLY A 39 -0.74 -20.48 -0.20
C GLY A 39 -1.78 -21.28 -1.00
N VAL A 40 -2.98 -20.72 -1.17
CA VAL A 40 -4.05 -21.33 -1.96
C VAL A 40 -3.65 -21.48 -3.43
N GLY A 41 -2.96 -20.49 -4.00
CA GLY A 41 -2.45 -20.56 -5.37
C GLY A 41 -1.43 -21.69 -5.59
N ALA A 42 -0.78 -22.18 -4.53
CA ALA A 42 0.22 -23.24 -4.57
C ALA A 42 -0.34 -24.64 -4.24
N GLU A 43 -1.66 -24.79 -4.03
CA GLU A 43 -2.28 -26.08 -3.63
C GLU A 43 -2.08 -27.21 -4.66
N GLY A 44 -1.90 -26.87 -5.95
CA GLY A 44 -1.67 -27.83 -7.03
C GLY A 44 -0.29 -28.50 -7.02
N GLY A 45 0.63 -28.04 -6.17
CA GLY A 45 2.02 -28.52 -6.08
C GLY A 45 3.02 -27.37 -6.09
N VAL A 46 4.16 -27.59 -5.44
CA VAL A 46 5.24 -26.59 -5.34
C VAL A 46 6.45 -27.07 -6.14
N ASP A 47 6.48 -26.69 -7.41
CA ASP A 47 7.71 -26.77 -8.21
C ASP A 47 8.56 -25.50 -8.03
N ASN A 48 9.68 -25.43 -8.75
CA ASN A 48 10.59 -24.27 -8.67
C ASN A 48 9.93 -22.97 -9.16
N GLY A 49 9.01 -23.04 -10.13
CA GLY A 49 8.30 -21.88 -10.67
C GLY A 49 7.31 -21.33 -9.66
N VAL A 50 6.49 -22.19 -9.06
CA VAL A 50 5.54 -21.82 -8.00
C VAL A 50 6.28 -21.30 -6.76
N PHE A 51 7.38 -21.93 -6.36
CA PHE A 51 8.21 -21.44 -5.25
C PHE A 51 8.74 -20.02 -5.50
N LEU A 52 9.28 -19.78 -6.70
CA LEU A 52 9.77 -18.45 -7.08
C LEU A 52 8.63 -17.43 -7.16
N ALA A 53 7.48 -17.80 -7.75
CA ALA A 53 6.30 -16.94 -7.79
C ALA A 53 5.78 -16.60 -6.39
N ALA A 54 5.75 -17.56 -5.46
CA ALA A 54 5.39 -17.32 -4.07
C ALA A 54 6.37 -16.36 -3.37
N ALA A 55 7.67 -16.53 -3.59
CA ALA A 55 8.69 -15.64 -3.05
C ALA A 55 8.56 -14.20 -3.61
N LEU A 56 8.30 -14.06 -4.91
CA LEU A 56 8.05 -12.76 -5.55
C LEU A 56 6.75 -12.14 -5.04
N GLY A 57 5.67 -12.91 -4.91
CA GLY A 57 4.40 -12.46 -4.34
C GLY A 57 4.55 -11.98 -2.90
N MET A 58 5.32 -12.71 -2.09
CA MET A 58 5.68 -12.28 -0.74
C MET A 58 6.48 -10.98 -0.75
N ALA A 59 7.41 -10.81 -1.69
CA ALA A 59 8.14 -9.55 -1.85
C ALA A 59 7.22 -8.37 -2.20
N VAL A 60 6.20 -8.57 -3.04
CA VAL A 60 5.18 -7.54 -3.32
C VAL A 60 4.40 -7.20 -2.05
N ALA A 61 3.90 -8.20 -1.32
CA ALA A 61 3.17 -7.97 -0.07
C ALA A 61 4.05 -7.26 0.99
N ALA A 62 5.32 -7.63 1.09
CA ALA A 62 6.29 -6.98 1.96
C ALA A 62 6.58 -5.53 1.52
N ALA A 63 6.66 -5.26 0.22
CA ALA A 63 6.82 -3.91 -0.31
C ALA A 63 5.59 -3.03 -0.04
N GLN A 64 4.37 -3.58 -0.14
CA GLN A 64 3.14 -2.90 0.28
C GLN A 64 3.18 -2.64 1.80
N TRP A 65 3.50 -3.64 2.61
CA TRP A 65 3.66 -3.45 4.06
C TRP A 65 4.64 -2.31 4.37
N TRP A 66 5.80 -2.30 3.71
CA TRP A 66 6.82 -1.26 3.88
C TRP A 66 6.31 0.12 3.46
N ALA A 67 5.68 0.23 2.29
CA ALA A 67 5.14 1.48 1.76
C ALA A 67 4.15 2.15 2.72
N TYR A 68 3.37 1.34 3.45
CA TYR A 68 2.39 1.78 4.44
C TYR A 68 3.04 2.14 5.78
N PHE A 69 3.74 1.20 6.43
CA PHE A 69 4.22 1.39 7.80
C PHE A 69 5.43 2.33 7.89
N ASP A 70 6.23 2.45 6.84
CA ASP A 70 7.39 3.35 6.86
C ASP A 70 6.99 4.83 6.74
N VAL A 71 5.89 5.12 6.03
CA VAL A 71 5.48 6.50 5.71
C VAL A 71 4.19 6.92 6.41
N VAL A 72 3.17 6.06 6.46
CA VAL A 72 1.83 6.44 6.90
C VAL A 72 1.68 6.37 8.41
N SER A 73 2.11 5.27 9.06
CA SER A 73 1.77 5.06 10.47
C SER A 73 2.46 6.03 11.44
N THR A 74 3.68 6.47 11.16
CA THR A 74 4.42 7.35 12.10
C THR A 74 4.16 8.82 11.85
N PHE A 75 4.11 9.26 10.59
CA PHE A 75 3.98 10.68 10.28
C PHE A 75 2.51 11.14 10.29
N SER A 76 1.59 10.37 9.70
CA SER A 76 0.20 10.80 9.59
C SER A 76 -0.54 10.77 10.92
N ALA A 77 -0.25 9.81 11.81
CA ALA A 77 -0.83 9.78 13.14
C ALA A 77 -0.45 11.03 13.96
N ARG A 78 0.82 11.45 13.88
CA ARG A 78 1.31 12.69 14.49
C ARG A 78 0.68 13.93 13.87
N ASN A 79 0.60 14.00 12.54
CA ASN A 79 -0.04 15.11 11.84
C ASN A 79 -1.53 15.23 12.21
N LEU A 80 -2.24 14.10 12.32
CA LEU A 80 -3.64 14.07 12.73
C LEU A 80 -3.83 14.48 14.19
N ALA A 81 -2.92 14.08 15.08
CA ALA A 81 -2.92 14.50 16.48
C ALA A 81 -2.62 16.00 16.64
N ALA A 82 -1.81 16.58 15.75
CA ALA A 82 -1.47 18.01 15.76
C ALA A 82 -2.59 18.91 15.22
N GLN A 83 -3.64 18.37 14.60
CA GLN A 83 -4.76 19.18 14.10
C GLN A 83 -5.63 19.73 15.23
N PRO A 84 -6.21 20.94 15.08
CA PRO A 84 -7.19 21.45 16.02
C PRO A 84 -8.38 20.49 16.16
N ALA A 85 -8.75 20.21 17.41
CA ALA A 85 -9.86 19.33 17.73
C ALA A 85 -11.18 19.80 17.08
N GLY A 86 -12.01 18.83 16.69
CA GLY A 86 -13.27 19.09 15.99
C GLY A 86 -13.11 19.01 14.47
N ARG A 87 -13.73 19.96 13.74
CA ARG A 87 -13.91 19.83 12.29
C ARG A 87 -12.61 19.63 11.48
N PRO A 88 -11.49 20.33 11.74
CA PRO A 88 -10.25 20.14 10.98
C PRO A 88 -9.69 18.72 11.13
N GLN A 89 -9.54 18.25 12.38
CA GLN A 89 -9.08 16.91 12.70
C GLN A 89 -9.99 15.83 12.12
N ASN A 90 -11.32 15.97 12.28
CA ASN A 90 -12.27 14.95 11.84
C ASN A 90 -12.40 14.89 10.31
N THR A 91 -12.23 16.01 9.62
CA THR A 91 -12.19 16.03 8.14
C THR A 91 -10.93 15.35 7.62
N LEU A 92 -9.78 15.61 8.24
CA LEU A 92 -8.53 14.93 7.86
C LEU A 92 -8.61 13.42 8.14
N ALA A 93 -9.13 13.03 9.31
CA ALA A 93 -9.35 11.63 9.67
C ALA A 93 -10.22 10.91 8.64
N ARG A 94 -11.38 11.47 8.29
CA ARG A 94 -12.29 10.90 7.29
C ARG A 94 -11.63 10.76 5.93
N ASP A 95 -11.03 11.82 5.41
CA ASP A 95 -10.50 11.82 4.05
C ASP A 95 -9.33 10.83 3.92
N CYS A 96 -8.41 10.81 4.89
CA CYS A 96 -7.25 9.93 4.88
C CYS A 96 -7.61 8.47 5.20
N TYR A 97 -8.28 8.22 6.34
CA TYR A 97 -8.46 6.86 6.87
C TYR A 97 -9.80 6.22 6.50
N SER A 98 -10.81 6.99 6.09
CA SER A 98 -12.06 6.38 5.59
C SER A 98 -12.07 6.31 4.06
N TYR A 99 -11.74 7.40 3.37
CA TYR A 99 -11.84 7.43 1.91
C TYR A 99 -10.60 6.93 1.18
N LEU A 100 -9.39 7.29 1.61
CA LEU A 100 -8.16 6.91 0.89
C LEU A 100 -7.61 5.55 1.36
N HIS A 101 -7.88 5.15 2.59
CA HIS A 101 -7.61 3.78 3.06
C HIS A 101 -8.46 2.71 2.38
N PHE A 102 -9.71 3.02 2.02
CA PHE A 102 -10.57 2.06 1.35
C PHE A 102 -9.97 1.54 0.03
N PRO A 103 -9.61 2.39 -0.96
CA PRO A 103 -8.96 1.93 -2.19
C PRO A 103 -7.58 1.33 -1.91
N MET A 104 -6.89 1.74 -0.84
CA MET A 104 -5.64 1.11 -0.42
C MET A 104 -5.84 -0.36 -0.06
N VAL A 105 -6.80 -0.65 0.83
CA VAL A 105 -7.15 -2.02 1.23
C VAL A 105 -7.69 -2.81 0.04
N ALA A 106 -8.57 -2.21 -0.77
CA ALA A 106 -9.06 -2.84 -2.00
C ALA A 106 -7.92 -3.20 -2.96
N GLY A 107 -6.91 -2.34 -3.09
CA GLY A 107 -5.72 -2.61 -3.89
C GLY A 107 -4.93 -3.82 -3.41
N ILE A 108 -4.77 -3.99 -2.09
CA ILE A 108 -4.14 -5.20 -1.50
C ILE A 108 -4.96 -6.44 -1.84
N VAL A 109 -6.27 -6.41 -1.63
CA VAL A 109 -7.16 -7.55 -1.90
C VAL A 109 -7.18 -7.92 -3.39
N LEU A 110 -7.20 -6.93 -4.30
CA LEU A 110 -7.09 -7.18 -5.74
C LEU A 110 -5.74 -7.80 -6.12
N THR A 111 -4.65 -7.32 -5.49
CA THR A 111 -3.31 -7.89 -5.66
C THR A 111 -3.32 -9.36 -5.23
N ALA A 112 -3.90 -9.68 -4.07
CA ALA A 112 -4.05 -11.03 -3.56
C ALA A 112 -4.83 -11.94 -4.52
N LEU A 113 -5.96 -11.44 -5.06
CA LEU A 113 -6.76 -12.15 -6.05
C LEU A 113 -5.94 -12.49 -7.30
N GLY A 114 -5.22 -11.50 -7.85
CA GLY A 114 -4.32 -11.71 -8.98
C GLY A 114 -3.22 -12.72 -8.67
N MET A 115 -2.63 -12.64 -7.47
CA MET A 115 -1.56 -13.52 -7.00
C MET A 115 -1.99 -14.98 -6.96
N LYS A 116 -3.18 -15.26 -6.40
CA LYS A 116 -3.75 -16.61 -6.33
C LYS A 116 -3.76 -17.29 -7.71
N THR A 117 -4.31 -16.61 -8.72
CA THR A 117 -4.42 -17.18 -10.06
C THR A 117 -3.06 -17.23 -10.78
N THR A 118 -2.19 -16.26 -10.54
CA THR A 118 -0.81 -16.22 -11.06
C THR A 118 -0.02 -17.45 -10.58
N LEU A 119 -0.13 -17.82 -9.30
CA LEU A 119 0.57 -18.98 -8.76
C LEU A 119 0.00 -20.32 -9.24
N ALA A 120 -1.30 -20.37 -9.55
CA ALA A 120 -1.91 -21.59 -10.09
C ALA A 120 -1.47 -21.88 -11.54
N HIS A 121 -0.98 -20.87 -12.28
CA HIS A 121 -0.64 -20.97 -13.71
C HIS A 121 0.64 -20.18 -14.04
N VAL A 122 1.73 -20.46 -13.32
CA VAL A 122 2.97 -19.65 -13.38
C VAL A 122 3.65 -19.60 -14.76
N HIS A 123 3.44 -20.64 -15.57
CA HIS A 123 4.05 -20.81 -16.90
C HIS A 123 3.13 -20.40 -18.05
N ASP A 124 1.90 -20.01 -17.75
CA ASP A 124 0.95 -19.56 -18.75
C ASP A 124 0.94 -18.03 -18.83
N PRO A 125 0.66 -17.44 -20.00
CA PRO A 125 0.41 -16.01 -20.09
C PRO A 125 -0.74 -15.56 -19.21
N LEU A 126 -0.63 -14.34 -18.67
CA LEU A 126 -1.68 -13.78 -17.83
C LEU A 126 -2.88 -13.35 -18.66
N HIS A 127 -4.03 -13.91 -18.32
CA HIS A 127 -5.32 -13.43 -18.81
C HIS A 127 -5.57 -11.99 -18.31
N TRP A 128 -6.34 -11.22 -19.09
CA TRP A 128 -6.56 -9.80 -18.83
C TRP A 128 -7.16 -9.55 -17.44
N GLU A 129 -8.05 -10.42 -16.98
CA GLU A 129 -8.70 -10.35 -15.67
C GLU A 129 -7.67 -10.51 -14.53
N THR A 130 -6.76 -11.47 -14.64
CA THR A 130 -5.71 -11.70 -13.63
C THR A 130 -4.65 -10.60 -13.68
N ALA A 131 -4.23 -10.18 -14.88
CA ALA A 131 -3.28 -9.11 -15.09
C ALA A 131 -3.79 -7.79 -14.47
N THR A 132 -5.05 -7.43 -14.75
CA THR A 132 -5.66 -6.21 -14.20
C THR A 132 -5.90 -6.31 -12.70
N ALA A 133 -6.23 -7.48 -12.15
CA ALA A 133 -6.31 -7.66 -10.70
C ALA A 133 -4.93 -7.49 -10.02
N LEU A 134 -3.90 -8.17 -10.53
CA LEU A 134 -2.55 -8.14 -9.97
C LEU A 134 -1.92 -6.74 -10.08
N ILE A 135 -1.77 -6.23 -11.31
CA ILE A 135 -1.11 -4.95 -11.57
C ILE A 135 -2.00 -3.80 -11.12
N GLY A 136 -3.30 -3.86 -11.42
CA GLY A 136 -4.25 -2.82 -11.03
C GLY A 136 -4.42 -2.73 -9.52
N GLY A 137 -4.33 -3.84 -8.79
CA GLY A 137 -4.32 -3.85 -7.33
C GLY A 137 -3.13 -3.07 -6.75
N VAL A 138 -1.92 -3.33 -7.24
CA VAL A 138 -0.71 -2.60 -6.83
C VAL A 138 -0.80 -1.12 -7.22
N VAL A 139 -1.26 -0.82 -8.44
CA VAL A 139 -1.44 0.56 -8.91
C VAL A 139 -2.46 1.32 -8.05
N LEU A 140 -3.61 0.71 -7.76
CA LEU A 140 -4.64 1.30 -6.91
C LEU A 140 -4.11 1.58 -5.50
N TYR A 141 -3.36 0.63 -4.95
CA TYR A 141 -2.70 0.77 -3.66
C TYR A 141 -1.70 1.95 -3.62
N LEU A 142 -0.88 2.11 -4.66
CA LEU A 142 0.08 3.22 -4.77
C LEU A 142 -0.61 4.56 -5.02
N LEU A 143 -1.65 4.60 -5.85
CA LEU A 143 -2.46 5.81 -6.08
C LEU A 143 -3.13 6.27 -4.79
N ALA A 144 -3.69 5.35 -4.02
CA ALA A 144 -4.25 5.63 -2.70
C ALA A 144 -3.20 6.24 -1.76
N HIS A 145 -1.96 5.73 -1.78
CA HIS A 145 -0.85 6.31 -1.01
C HIS A 145 -0.47 7.73 -1.46
N VAL A 146 -0.41 7.98 -2.78
CA VAL A 146 -0.10 9.32 -3.30
C VAL A 146 -1.21 10.29 -2.92
N GLY A 147 -2.48 9.89 -3.06
CA GLY A 147 -3.63 10.66 -2.62
C GLY A 147 -3.61 10.93 -1.11
N PHE A 148 -3.25 9.93 -0.31
CA PHE A 148 -3.10 10.04 1.14
C PHE A 148 -2.03 11.08 1.49
N ALA A 149 -0.82 10.95 0.94
CA ALA A 149 0.27 11.90 1.20
C ALA A 149 -0.09 13.33 0.77
N TYR A 150 -0.75 13.48 -0.37
CA TYR A 150 -1.21 14.78 -0.85
C TYR A 150 -2.30 15.38 0.04
N ARG A 151 -3.20 14.55 0.58
CA ARG A 151 -4.26 15.02 1.48
C ARG A 151 -3.74 15.38 2.86
N ASP A 152 -2.77 14.61 3.36
CA ASP A 152 -2.20 14.73 4.70
C ASP A 152 -1.21 15.89 4.82
N HIS A 153 -0.24 15.99 3.92
CA HIS A 153 0.86 16.96 3.99
C HIS A 153 1.23 17.60 2.64
N LYS A 154 0.34 17.53 1.65
CA LYS A 154 0.48 18.15 0.31
C LYS A 154 1.73 17.74 -0.47
N ALA A 155 2.34 16.61 -0.11
CA ALA A 155 3.48 16.08 -0.84
C ALA A 155 3.06 15.12 -1.94
N VAL A 156 3.76 15.20 -3.07
CA VAL A 156 3.64 14.23 -4.16
C VAL A 156 4.94 13.44 -4.23
N LYS A 157 4.85 12.12 -4.02
CA LYS A 157 6.00 11.22 -4.11
C LYS A 157 6.20 10.83 -5.59
N SER A 158 6.99 11.61 -6.31
CA SER A 158 7.25 11.42 -7.75
C SER A 158 7.73 10.00 -8.10
N ILE A 159 8.53 9.38 -7.22
CA ILE A 159 8.99 7.99 -7.41
C ILE A 159 7.83 6.98 -7.41
N ARG A 160 6.79 7.20 -6.59
CA ARG A 160 5.59 6.34 -6.58
C ARG A 160 4.76 6.53 -7.84
N LEU A 161 4.68 7.76 -8.35
CA LEU A 161 4.06 8.03 -9.66
C LEU A 161 4.83 7.35 -10.80
N ALA A 162 6.16 7.39 -10.78
CA ALA A 162 6.98 6.69 -11.76
C ALA A 162 6.76 5.16 -11.69
N ALA A 163 6.69 4.59 -10.49
CA ALA A 163 6.37 3.18 -10.29
C ALA A 163 4.97 2.83 -10.81
N ILE A 164 3.96 3.68 -10.58
CA ILE A 164 2.61 3.52 -11.13
C ILE A 164 2.65 3.48 -12.66
N VAL A 165 3.34 4.44 -13.30
CA VAL A 165 3.47 4.49 -14.76
C VAL A 165 4.18 3.24 -15.29
N ALA A 166 5.25 2.81 -14.64
CA ALA A 166 5.97 1.60 -15.01
C ALA A 166 5.09 0.34 -14.90
N LEU A 167 4.31 0.20 -13.82
CA LEU A 167 3.38 -0.91 -13.63
C LEU A 167 2.28 -0.91 -14.70
N VAL A 168 1.65 0.23 -14.98
CA VAL A 168 0.63 0.36 -16.03
C VAL A 168 1.21 0.00 -17.41
N ALA A 169 2.46 0.38 -17.67
CA ALA A 169 3.15 0.03 -18.91
C ALA A 169 3.43 -1.48 -19.07
N LEU A 170 3.33 -2.28 -18.00
CA LEU A 170 3.44 -3.74 -18.09
C LEU A 170 2.16 -4.40 -18.61
N LEU A 171 0.98 -3.76 -18.47
CA LEU A 171 -0.32 -4.33 -18.89
C LEU A 171 -0.36 -4.85 -20.34
N PRO A 172 0.15 -4.14 -21.37
CA PRO A 172 0.13 -4.69 -22.73
C PRO A 172 1.02 -5.93 -22.90
N LEU A 173 2.05 -6.10 -22.07
CA LEU A 173 3.02 -7.21 -22.17
C LEU A 173 2.51 -8.49 -21.50
N THR A 174 1.42 -8.45 -20.73
CA THR A 174 0.98 -9.59 -19.92
C THR A 174 0.46 -10.77 -20.74
N HIS A 175 0.07 -10.54 -21.99
CA HIS A 175 -0.40 -11.57 -22.90
C HIS A 175 0.74 -12.31 -23.63
N GLU A 176 1.94 -11.72 -23.66
CA GLU A 176 3.09 -12.29 -24.37
C GLU A 176 4.06 -13.00 -23.41
N LEU A 177 4.03 -12.63 -22.13
CA LEU A 177 4.93 -13.13 -21.10
C LEU A 177 4.22 -14.13 -20.19
N GLU A 178 4.94 -15.18 -19.79
CA GLU A 178 4.49 -16.07 -18.71
C GLU A 178 4.25 -15.27 -17.42
N ALA A 179 3.27 -15.72 -16.64
CA ALA A 179 2.81 -15.05 -15.44
C ALA A 179 3.95 -14.73 -14.45
N ILE A 180 4.93 -15.64 -14.33
CA ILE A 180 6.09 -15.46 -13.45
C ILE A 180 6.96 -14.26 -13.84
N TYR A 181 7.12 -13.95 -15.13
CA TYR A 181 7.91 -12.81 -15.58
C TYR A 181 7.20 -11.49 -15.30
N VAL A 182 5.89 -11.44 -15.51
CA VAL A 182 5.08 -10.27 -15.17
C VAL A 182 5.15 -9.99 -13.66
N LEU A 183 5.00 -11.03 -12.85
CA LEU A 183 5.12 -10.92 -11.39
C LEU A 183 6.53 -10.48 -10.98
N ALA A 184 7.58 -11.02 -11.58
CA ALA A 184 8.95 -10.64 -11.32
C ALA A 184 9.22 -9.16 -11.66
N LEU A 185 8.70 -8.67 -12.79
CA LEU A 185 8.80 -7.27 -13.18
C LEU A 185 8.04 -6.36 -12.23
N ALA A 186 6.81 -6.73 -11.87
CA ALA A 186 6.01 -5.98 -10.89
C ALA A 186 6.73 -5.90 -9.52
N ALA A 187 7.24 -7.03 -9.03
CA ALA A 187 8.02 -7.12 -7.81
C ALA A 187 9.30 -6.26 -7.88
N ALA A 188 10.03 -6.31 -9.00
CA ALA A 188 11.23 -5.49 -9.21
C ALA A 188 10.90 -3.99 -9.19
N VAL A 189 9.81 -3.56 -9.82
CA VAL A 189 9.37 -2.15 -9.82
C VAL A 189 9.07 -1.67 -8.40
N VAL A 190 8.25 -2.41 -7.63
CA VAL A 190 7.93 -2.01 -6.26
C VAL A 190 9.12 -2.10 -5.32
N ALA A 191 9.99 -3.10 -5.48
CA ALA A 191 11.21 -3.24 -4.70
C ALA A 191 12.20 -2.11 -4.99
N ALA A 192 12.40 -1.75 -6.26
CA ALA A 192 13.25 -0.63 -6.65
C ALA A 192 12.71 0.71 -6.14
N MET A 193 11.39 0.90 -6.17
CA MET A 193 10.73 2.07 -5.57
C MET A 193 11.01 2.15 -4.06
N ILE A 194 10.82 1.06 -3.31
CA ILE A 194 11.09 1.02 -1.88
C ILE A 194 12.58 1.22 -1.58
N ALA A 195 13.47 0.55 -2.31
CA ALA A 195 14.92 0.69 -2.15
C ALA A 195 15.38 2.14 -2.42
N TRP A 196 14.80 2.80 -3.42
CA TRP A 196 15.04 4.22 -3.65
C TRP A 196 14.61 5.03 -2.43
N GLU A 197 13.36 4.87 -1.99
CA GLU A 197 12.80 5.62 -0.85
C GLU A 197 13.64 5.40 0.42
N THR A 198 14.02 4.16 0.72
CA THR A 198 14.81 3.85 1.92
C THR A 198 16.20 4.46 1.88
N VAL A 199 16.91 4.37 0.75
CA VAL A 199 18.27 4.92 0.63
C VAL A 199 18.27 6.44 0.70
N ARG A 200 17.33 7.11 0.02
CA ARG A 200 17.34 8.58 -0.02
C ARG A 200 16.83 9.22 1.26
N TYR A 201 15.85 8.60 1.91
CA TYR A 201 15.27 9.13 3.14
C TYR A 201 16.00 8.61 4.40
N ALA A 202 17.08 7.83 4.25
CA ALA A 202 17.89 7.33 5.35
C ALA A 202 18.36 8.45 6.30
N GLU A 203 18.98 9.51 5.75
CA GLU A 203 19.48 10.64 6.56
C GLU A 203 18.35 11.39 7.29
N GLN A 204 17.19 11.58 6.65
CA GLN A 204 16.04 12.25 7.28
C GLN A 204 15.42 11.40 8.39
N ARG A 205 15.44 10.07 8.25
CA ARG A 205 14.96 9.14 9.28
C ARG A 205 15.86 9.12 10.50
N ASP A 206 17.18 9.16 10.30
CA ASP A 206 18.15 9.19 11.40
C ASP A 206 18.02 10.49 12.19
N LEU A 207 17.84 11.64 11.52
CA LEU A 207 17.60 12.92 12.18
C LEU A 207 16.32 12.94 13.02
N ILE A 208 15.22 12.37 12.52
CA ILE A 208 13.94 12.30 13.26
C ILE A 208 14.01 11.30 14.43
N ARG A 209 14.79 10.22 14.30
CA ARG A 209 14.98 9.21 15.35
C ARG A 209 15.89 9.70 16.48
N HIS A 210 16.85 10.59 16.17
CA HIS A 210 17.81 11.13 17.14
C HIS A 210 17.48 12.53 17.67
N ALA A 211 16.45 13.19 17.13
CA ALA A 211 15.89 14.39 17.75
C ALA A 211 15.23 14.02 19.09
N GLN A 212 16.00 14.10 20.18
CA GLN A 212 15.46 14.05 21.54
C GLN A 212 14.53 15.27 21.75
N PRO A 213 13.40 15.11 22.47
CA PRO A 213 12.63 16.28 22.89
C PRO A 213 13.54 17.17 23.74
N GLU A 214 13.73 18.42 23.34
CA GLU A 214 14.47 19.39 24.12
C GLU A 214 13.91 19.40 25.55
N ALA A 215 14.77 19.11 26.52
CA ALA A 215 14.43 19.20 27.93
C ALA A 215 13.95 20.61 28.22
N VAL A 216 12.69 20.73 28.65
CA VAL A 216 12.11 21.98 29.13
C VAL A 216 12.98 22.44 30.32
N PRO A 217 13.61 23.63 30.26
CA PRO A 217 14.34 24.14 31.42
C PRO A 217 13.34 24.45 32.54
N GLU A 218 13.63 23.96 33.75
CA GLU A 218 12.89 24.25 34.99
C GLU A 218 12.91 25.75 35.35
#